data_AF-A0A7Y8F4E2-F1
#
_entry.id   AF-A0A7Y8F4E2-F1
#
_cell.length_a   1.000
_cell.length_b   1.000
_cell.length_c   1.000
_cell.angle_alpha   90.00
_cell.angle_beta   90.00
_cell.angle_gamma   90.00
#
_symmetry.space_group_name_H-M   'P 1'
#
loop_
_entity.id
_entity.type
_entity.pdbx_description
1 polymer ?
#
loop_
_entity_poly.entity_id
_entity_poly.type
_entity_poly.pdbx_seq_one_letter_code
_entity_poly.pdbx_strand_id
1 'polypeptide(L)'
;MISKRHARFAVHALTLAGLSLSLPACATITRGTTQPFTVESSPPGARASTSNGFQCEATPCTFRMPRKDAFTVTISRDGYAEQTHSIESKMSGGGGAALAGNVLVGGLIGAGVDATSGALNDLTPNPLIVTLEPAGPTKPAAASQAQP
;
A
#
# COMPACT_ATOMS: atom_id res chain seq x y z
N MET A 1 -52.05 -38.99 -16.25
CA MET A 1 -52.29 -37.59 -16.65
C MET A 1 -51.46 -36.68 -15.75
N ILE A 2 -50.18 -36.43 -16.10
CA ILE A 2 -49.32 -35.51 -15.33
C ILE A 2 -49.92 -34.10 -15.47
N SER A 3 -50.36 -33.52 -14.35
CA SER A 3 -51.05 -32.24 -14.30
C SER A 3 -50.09 -31.14 -14.77
N LYS A 4 -50.49 -30.37 -15.80
CA LYS A 4 -49.77 -29.19 -16.33
C LYS A 4 -49.38 -28.18 -15.23
N ARG A 5 -50.01 -28.27 -14.05
CA ARG A 5 -49.71 -27.48 -12.86
C ARG A 5 -48.34 -27.85 -12.26
N HIS A 6 -47.97 -29.12 -12.19
CA HIS A 6 -46.67 -29.55 -11.64
C HIS A 6 -45.49 -29.10 -12.50
N ALA A 7 -45.63 -29.12 -13.83
CA ALA A 7 -44.61 -28.62 -14.74
C ALA A 7 -44.39 -27.10 -14.59
N ARG A 8 -45.46 -26.32 -14.37
CA ARG A 8 -45.38 -24.88 -14.12
C ARG A 8 -44.74 -24.57 -12.76
N PHE A 9 -45.07 -25.33 -11.72
CA PHE A 9 -44.43 -25.18 -10.41
C PHE A 9 -42.94 -25.55 -10.43
N ALA A 10 -42.56 -26.60 -11.17
CA ALA A 10 -41.16 -26.99 -11.32
C ALA A 10 -40.34 -25.95 -12.09
N VAL A 11 -40.90 -25.37 -13.17
CA VAL A 11 -40.25 -24.29 -13.94
C VAL A 11 -40.10 -23.03 -13.10
N HIS A 12 -41.14 -22.64 -12.32
CA HIS A 12 -41.05 -21.48 -11.43
C HIS A 12 -40.05 -21.68 -10.29
N ALA A 13 -40.01 -22.88 -9.69
CA ALA A 13 -39.02 -23.23 -8.66
C ALA A 13 -37.58 -23.19 -9.21
N LEU A 14 -37.37 -23.64 -10.45
CA LEU A 14 -36.07 -23.62 -11.11
C LEU A 14 -35.63 -22.19 -11.48
N THR A 15 -36.56 -21.32 -11.89
CA THR A 15 -36.26 -19.89 -12.15
C THR A 15 -35.95 -19.10 -10.88
N LEU A 16 -36.59 -19.44 -9.75
CA LEU A 16 -36.31 -18.79 -8.46
C LEU A 16 -34.97 -19.25 -7.87
N ALA A 17 -34.59 -20.52 -8.08
CA ALA A 17 -33.29 -21.07 -7.69
C ALA A 17 -32.12 -20.50 -8.53
N GLY A 18 -32.36 -20.18 -9.81
CA GLY A 18 -31.37 -19.50 -10.67
C GLY A 18 -31.11 -18.05 -10.26
N LEU A 19 -32.11 -17.35 -9.74
CA LEU A 19 -31.98 -15.96 -9.29
C LEU A 19 -31.27 -15.81 -7.93
N SER A 20 -31.21 -16.87 -7.11
CA SER A 20 -30.38 -16.91 -5.90
C SER A 20 -28.88 -17.09 -6.17
N LEU A 21 -28.47 -17.38 -7.43
CA LEU A 21 -27.07 -17.44 -7.83
C LEU A 21 -26.50 -16.09 -8.31
N SER A 22 -27.28 -15.01 -8.23
CA SER A 22 -26.76 -13.64 -8.28
C SER A 22 -26.56 -13.10 -6.87
N LEU A 23 -25.85 -13.86 -6.02
CA LEU A 23 -25.25 -13.27 -4.83
C LEU A 23 -24.30 -12.17 -5.31
N PRO A 24 -24.35 -10.96 -4.71
CA PRO A 24 -23.48 -9.87 -5.09
C PRO A 24 -22.04 -10.38 -5.00
N ALA A 25 -21.24 -10.09 -6.00
CA ALA A 25 -19.79 -10.18 -5.90
C ALA A 25 -19.40 -9.51 -4.58
N CYS A 26 -19.11 -10.30 -3.54
CA CYS A 26 -18.41 -9.83 -2.38
C CYS A 26 -17.12 -9.28 -2.96
N ALA A 27 -17.06 -7.96 -3.07
CA ALA A 27 -15.95 -7.25 -3.66
C ALA A 27 -14.70 -7.72 -2.94
N THR A 28 -13.93 -8.58 -3.59
CA THR A 28 -12.52 -8.75 -3.29
C THR A 28 -11.96 -7.36 -3.51
N ILE A 29 -11.92 -6.56 -2.45
CA ILE A 29 -11.10 -5.36 -2.36
C ILE A 29 -9.69 -5.91 -2.47
N THR A 30 -9.25 -6.14 -3.70
CA THR A 30 -7.86 -6.32 -4.04
C THR A 30 -7.21 -5.09 -3.45
N ARG A 31 -6.46 -5.23 -2.36
CA ARG A 31 -5.59 -4.17 -1.87
C ARG A 31 -4.74 -3.79 -3.07
N GLY A 32 -5.03 -2.62 -3.66
CA GLY A 32 -4.35 -2.19 -4.87
C GLY A 32 -2.84 -2.17 -4.64
N THR A 33 -2.05 -2.19 -5.71
CA THR A 33 -0.58 -2.23 -5.63
C THR A 33 0.06 -0.95 -5.10
N THR A 34 -0.74 0.08 -4.81
CA THR A 34 -0.29 1.35 -4.21
C THR A 34 -0.93 1.57 -2.84
N GLN A 35 -0.30 2.40 -2.03
CA GLN A 35 -0.83 2.84 -0.75
C GLN A 35 -0.55 4.33 -0.51
N PRO A 36 -1.34 5.02 0.31
CA PRO A 36 -0.97 6.33 0.81
C PRO A 36 0.21 6.18 1.78
N PHE A 37 1.26 6.98 1.57
CA PHE A 37 2.42 7.10 2.46
C PHE A 37 2.49 8.53 2.97
N THR A 38 2.36 8.70 4.28
CA THR A 38 2.32 10.03 4.90
C THR A 38 3.64 10.32 5.61
N VAL A 39 4.19 11.51 5.38
CA VAL A 39 5.38 12.02 6.07
C VAL A 39 4.95 13.16 6.99
N GLU A 40 5.27 13.04 8.26
CA GLU A 40 5.05 14.03 9.30
C GLU A 40 6.38 14.41 9.93
N SER A 41 6.61 15.71 10.13
CA SER A 41 7.79 16.17 10.85
C SER A 41 7.42 17.07 12.01
N SER A 42 8.22 17.01 13.07
CA SER A 42 8.21 17.94 14.18
C SER A 42 9.56 18.65 14.24
N PRO A 43 9.62 19.98 14.02
CA PRO A 43 8.53 20.90 13.67
C PRO A 43 7.97 20.74 12.23
N PRO A 44 6.72 21.18 11.96
CA PRO A 44 6.05 21.05 10.65
C PRO A 44 6.55 22.08 9.63
N GLY A 45 6.52 21.75 8.34
CA GLY A 45 7.06 22.59 7.27
C GLY A 45 8.51 22.25 6.90
N ALA A 46 8.91 20.99 7.09
CA ALA A 46 10.15 20.48 6.54
C ALA A 46 9.95 20.04 5.08
N ARG A 47 11.00 20.12 4.27
CA ARG A 47 11.03 19.53 2.94
C ARG A 47 11.27 18.04 3.07
N ALA A 48 10.50 17.22 2.37
CA ALA A 48 10.74 15.79 2.26
C ALA A 48 10.97 15.44 0.79
N SER A 49 12.05 14.73 0.50
CA SER A 49 12.40 14.21 -0.82
C SER A 49 12.61 12.71 -0.74
N THR A 50 12.12 11.97 -1.72
CA THR A 50 12.21 10.52 -1.75
C THR A 50 13.03 10.05 -2.95
N SER A 51 13.74 8.93 -2.79
CA SER A 51 14.61 8.38 -3.83
C SER A 51 13.86 7.93 -5.09
N ASN A 52 12.55 7.76 -5.01
CA ASN A 52 11.65 7.44 -6.13
C ASN A 52 11.06 8.69 -6.81
N GLY A 53 11.58 9.88 -6.51
CA GLY A 53 11.25 11.13 -7.22
C GLY A 53 10.02 11.87 -6.71
N PHE A 54 9.45 11.48 -5.57
CA PHE A 54 8.41 12.27 -4.92
C PHE A 54 9.03 13.27 -3.94
N GLN A 55 8.44 14.45 -3.86
CA GLN A 55 8.95 15.50 -3.00
C GLN A 55 7.82 16.44 -2.58
N CYS A 56 7.93 16.96 -1.36
CA CYS A 56 7.01 17.96 -0.83
C CYS A 56 7.80 19.05 -0.11
N GLU A 57 7.40 20.30 -0.35
CA GLU A 57 8.08 21.48 0.22
C GLU A 57 7.76 21.68 1.70
N ALA A 58 6.60 21.18 2.16
CA ALA A 58 6.15 21.34 3.53
C ALA A 58 5.39 20.09 4.00
N THR A 59 5.89 19.46 5.06
CA THR A 59 5.22 18.43 5.85
C THR A 59 4.15 19.04 6.78
N PRO A 60 3.02 18.35 7.05
CA PRO A 60 2.70 16.98 6.66
C PRO A 60 2.23 16.85 5.20
N CYS A 61 2.67 15.80 4.51
CA CYS A 61 2.31 15.53 3.12
C CYS A 61 2.08 14.03 2.88
N THR A 62 1.19 13.68 1.94
CA THR A 62 0.86 12.28 1.61
C THR A 62 1.12 11.99 0.14
N PHE A 63 1.86 10.91 -0.13
CA PHE A 63 2.16 10.42 -1.47
C PHE A 63 1.41 9.13 -1.76
N ARG A 64 1.12 8.86 -3.04
CA ARG A 64 0.62 7.55 -3.49
C ARG A 64 1.79 6.74 -4.03
N MET A 65 2.22 5.74 -3.26
CA MET A 65 3.44 4.98 -3.55
C MET A 65 3.16 3.50 -3.82
N PRO A 66 3.90 2.87 -4.75
CA PRO A 66 3.86 1.42 -4.95
C PRO A 66 4.26 0.68 -3.67
N ARG A 67 3.51 -0.36 -3.32
CA ARG A 67 3.75 -1.18 -2.11
C ARG A 67 5.00 -2.05 -2.20
N LYS A 68 5.43 -2.38 -3.42
CA LYS A 68 6.51 -3.32 -3.70
C LYS A 68 7.90 -2.70 -3.54
N ASP A 69 8.03 -1.39 -3.73
CA ASP A 69 9.31 -0.72 -3.89
C ASP A 69 9.77 -0.13 -2.55
N ALA A 70 10.93 -0.57 -2.06
CA ALA A 70 11.61 0.10 -0.96
C ALA A 70 12.24 1.42 -1.45
N PHE A 71 12.26 2.44 -0.60
CA PHE A 71 12.83 3.74 -0.95
C PHE A 71 13.36 4.44 0.28
N THR A 72 14.10 5.53 0.06
CA THR A 72 14.64 6.36 1.13
C THR A 72 13.95 7.72 1.11
N VAL A 73 13.67 8.25 2.30
CA VAL A 73 13.11 9.60 2.50
C VAL A 73 14.18 10.44 3.18
N THR A 74 14.54 11.55 2.55
CA THR A 74 15.41 12.58 3.10
C THR A 74 14.55 13.77 3.51
N ILE A 75 14.65 14.17 4.78
CA ILE A 75 13.93 15.29 5.35
C ILE A 75 14.93 16.37 5.71
N SER A 76 14.71 17.58 5.20
CA SER A 76 15.56 18.74 5.44
C SER A 76 14.73 19.96 5.81
N ARG A 77 15.28 20.79 6.69
CA ARG A 77 14.67 22.04 7.13
C ARG A 77 15.76 23.02 7.53
N ASP A 78 15.56 24.29 7.18
CA ASP A 78 16.50 25.35 7.55
C ASP A 78 16.67 25.44 9.07
N GLY A 79 17.93 25.38 9.54
CA GLY A 79 18.28 25.40 10.96
C GLY A 79 18.20 24.03 11.68
N TYR A 80 17.89 22.95 10.95
CA TYR A 80 17.81 21.58 11.48
C TYR A 80 18.76 20.64 10.73
N ALA A 81 19.17 19.56 11.38
CA ALA A 81 19.98 18.53 10.76
C ALA A 81 19.15 17.75 9.72
N GLU A 82 19.73 17.48 8.55
CA GLU A 82 19.12 16.60 7.56
C GLU A 82 19.07 15.16 8.08
N GLN A 83 17.92 14.52 7.96
CA GLN A 83 17.69 13.15 8.40
C GLN A 83 17.23 12.29 7.23
N THR A 84 17.81 11.09 7.12
CA THR A 84 17.50 10.14 6.05
C THR A 84 16.95 8.85 6.66
N HIS A 85 15.78 8.42 6.20
CA HIS A 85 15.06 7.24 6.69
C HIS A 85 14.80 6.25 5.56
N SER A 86 15.14 4.98 5.77
CA SER A 86 14.82 3.89 4.85
C SER A 86 13.42 3.34 5.09
N ILE A 87 12.61 3.27 4.04
CA ILE A 87 11.29 2.67 4.03
C ILE A 87 11.36 1.32 3.32
N GLU A 88 10.94 0.28 4.02
CA GLU A 88 11.00 -1.10 3.52
C GLU A 88 9.62 -1.58 3.07
N SER A 89 9.60 -2.35 1.98
CA SER A 89 8.43 -3.10 1.52
C SER A 89 8.41 -4.45 2.25
N LYS A 90 7.50 -4.63 3.21
CA LYS A 90 7.38 -5.83 4.04
C LYS A 90 6.01 -6.47 3.90
N MET A 91 5.95 -7.80 3.94
CA MET A 91 4.68 -8.52 3.92
C MET A 91 3.80 -8.09 5.10
N SER A 92 2.59 -7.64 4.79
CA SER A 92 1.60 -7.21 5.77
C SER A 92 0.79 -8.39 6.30
N GLY A 93 0.29 -8.31 7.53
CA GLY A 93 -0.68 -9.27 8.06
C GLY A 93 -1.95 -9.35 7.20
N GLY A 94 -2.35 -8.24 6.57
CA GLY A 94 -3.46 -8.21 5.61
C GLY A 94 -3.12 -8.85 4.26
N GLY A 95 -1.84 -8.88 3.89
CA GLY A 95 -1.33 -9.59 2.72
C GLY A 95 -1.35 -11.11 2.93
N GLY A 96 -0.86 -11.59 4.08
CA GLY A 96 -0.92 -13.03 4.41
C GLY A 96 -2.34 -13.61 4.36
N ALA A 97 -3.34 -12.87 4.84
CA ALA A 97 -4.75 -13.26 4.74
C ALA A 97 -5.28 -13.27 3.29
N ALA A 98 -4.86 -12.31 2.45
CA ALA A 98 -5.22 -12.28 1.03
C ALA A 98 -4.60 -13.45 0.26
N LEU A 99 -3.33 -13.78 0.55
CA LEU A 99 -2.66 -14.96 -0.01
C LEU A 99 -3.39 -16.25 0.37
N ALA A 100 -3.76 -16.42 1.64
CA ALA A 100 -4.52 -17.59 2.09
C ALA A 100 -5.90 -17.69 1.40
N GLY A 101 -6.60 -16.56 1.25
CA GLY A 101 -7.89 -16.49 0.54
C GLY A 101 -7.76 -16.83 -0.95
N ASN A 102 -6.76 -16.30 -1.64
CA ASN A 102 -6.55 -16.56 -3.07
C ASN A 102 -5.99 -17.96 -3.35
N VAL A 103 -5.26 -18.57 -2.43
CA VAL A 103 -4.94 -20.01 -2.49
C VAL A 103 -6.22 -20.86 -2.39
N LEU A 104 -7.14 -20.51 -1.49
CA LEU A 104 -8.40 -21.24 -1.27
C LEU A 104 -9.39 -21.08 -2.43
N VAL A 105 -9.48 -19.90 -3.04
CA VAL A 105 -10.48 -19.57 -4.07
C VAL A 105 -9.93 -19.71 -5.50
N GLY A 106 -8.66 -19.39 -5.72
CA GLY A 106 -8.02 -19.32 -7.05
C GLY A 106 -6.81 -20.24 -7.25
N GLY A 107 -6.48 -21.10 -6.27
CA GLY A 107 -5.35 -22.02 -6.33
C GLY A 107 -3.98 -21.34 -6.42
N LEU A 108 -2.96 -22.08 -6.87
CA LEU A 108 -1.59 -21.59 -7.02
C LEU A 108 -1.47 -20.36 -7.96
N ILE A 109 -2.37 -20.24 -8.93
CA ILE A 109 -2.39 -19.12 -9.88
C ILE A 109 -2.78 -17.82 -9.17
N GLY A 110 -3.84 -17.85 -8.35
CA GLY A 110 -4.27 -16.70 -7.54
C GLY A 110 -3.19 -16.24 -6.54
N ALA A 111 -2.52 -17.21 -5.91
CA ALA A 111 -1.40 -16.94 -5.01
C ALA A 111 -0.20 -16.29 -5.72
N GLY A 112 0.09 -16.76 -6.94
CA GLY A 112 1.20 -16.26 -7.77
C GLY A 112 1.00 -14.80 -8.19
N VAL A 113 -0.21 -14.41 -8.59
CA VAL A 113 -0.48 -13.03 -9.05
C VAL A 113 -0.48 -12.01 -7.90
N ASP A 114 -0.89 -12.38 -6.69
CA ASP A 114 -0.84 -11.46 -5.55
C ASP A 114 0.58 -11.26 -5.02
N ALA A 115 1.38 -12.33 -4.97
CA ALA A 115 2.76 -12.26 -4.52
C ALA A 115 3.62 -11.43 -5.48
N THR A 116 3.40 -11.57 -6.79
CA THR A 116 4.17 -10.85 -7.82
C THR A 116 3.77 -9.38 -7.96
N SER A 117 2.52 -9.03 -7.69
CA SER A 117 2.05 -7.63 -7.77
C SER A 117 2.46 -6.77 -6.56
N GLY A 118 2.91 -7.38 -5.47
CA GLY A 118 3.25 -6.67 -4.22
C GLY A 118 2.03 -6.20 -3.43
N ALA A 119 0.82 -6.66 -3.78
CA ALA A 119 -0.41 -6.40 -3.03
C ALA A 119 -0.34 -6.95 -1.59
N LEU A 120 0.56 -7.91 -1.35
CA LEU A 120 0.82 -8.51 -0.04
C LEU A 120 1.66 -7.62 0.89
N ASN A 121 2.34 -6.61 0.37
CA ASN A 121 3.30 -5.82 1.14
C ASN A 121 2.71 -4.48 1.61
N ASP A 122 3.24 -3.98 2.72
CA ASP A 122 3.09 -2.62 3.19
C ASP A 122 4.45 -1.92 3.36
N LEU A 123 4.47 -0.61 3.13
CA LEU A 123 5.62 0.27 3.31
C LEU A 123 5.75 0.57 4.79
N THR A 124 6.89 0.21 5.38
CA THR A 124 7.13 0.34 6.82
C THR A 124 8.39 1.16 7.07
N PRO A 125 8.34 2.17 7.97
CA PRO A 125 7.17 2.68 8.71
C PRO A 125 6.22 3.56 7.87
N ASN A 126 4.91 3.52 8.15
CA ASN A 126 3.90 4.41 7.57
C ASN A 126 2.77 4.65 8.60
N PRO A 127 2.49 5.89 9.04
CA PRO A 127 3.15 7.15 8.64
C PRO A 127 4.61 7.21 9.12
N LEU A 128 5.45 7.91 8.36
CA LEU A 128 6.81 8.25 8.77
C LEU A 128 6.76 9.52 9.61
N ILE A 129 6.93 9.37 10.93
CA ILE A 129 6.98 10.49 11.88
C ILE A 129 8.43 10.75 12.24
N VAL A 130 8.90 11.97 12.00
CA VAL A 130 10.30 12.36 12.22
C VAL A 130 10.38 13.58 13.12
N THR A 131 11.22 13.51 14.15
CA THR A 131 11.54 14.64 15.00
C THR A 131 12.90 15.18 14.60
N LEU A 132 12.92 16.39 14.04
CA LEU A 132 14.13 17.03 13.57
C LEU A 132 14.91 17.60 14.75
N GLU A 133 16.20 17.31 14.78
CA GLU A 133 17.12 17.89 15.74
C GLU A 133 17.66 19.21 15.18
N PRO A 134 17.74 20.29 15.99
CA PRO A 134 18.41 21.51 15.57
C PRO A 134 19.83 21.19 15.09
N ALA A 135 20.24 21.80 13.99
CA ALA A 135 21.62 21.70 13.56
C ALA A 135 22.47 22.36 14.65
N GLY A 136 23.19 21.55 15.43
CA GLY A 136 24.24 22.06 16.33
C GLY A 136 25.23 22.91 15.53
N PRO A 137 26.05 23.75 16.18
CA PRO A 137 26.97 24.65 15.49
C PRO A 137 27.75 23.89 14.43
N THR A 138 27.50 24.24 13.17
CA THR A 138 27.93 23.54 11.97
C THR A 138 29.43 23.24 12.05
N LYS A 139 29.82 21.99 12.29
CA LYS A 139 31.11 21.53 11.79
C LYS A 139 30.96 21.55 10.27
N PRO A 140 31.73 22.36 9.52
CA PRO A 140 31.56 22.50 8.09
C PRO A 140 31.47 21.12 7.44
N ALA A 141 30.36 20.86 6.75
CA ALA A 141 30.20 19.69 5.92
C ALA A 141 31.43 19.63 5.02
N ALA A 142 32.25 18.59 5.24
CA ALA A 142 33.47 18.38 4.51
C ALA A 142 33.13 18.48 3.03
N ALA A 143 33.75 19.47 2.38
CA ALA A 143 33.71 19.66 0.96
C ALA A 143 33.81 18.29 0.29
N SER A 144 32.75 17.99 -0.48
CA SER A 144 32.75 17.05 -1.58
C SER A 144 34.18 16.78 -2.04
N GLN A 145 34.74 15.64 -1.62
CA GLN A 145 36.01 15.18 -2.14
C GLN A 145 35.79 14.84 -3.60
N ALA A 146 36.07 15.83 -4.46
CA ALA A 146 36.46 15.57 -5.83
C ALA A 146 37.75 14.73 -5.74
N GLN A 147 37.65 13.47 -6.13
CA GLN A 147 38.83 12.62 -6.36
C GLN A 147 39.07 12.47 -7.87
N PRO A 148 40.35 12.36 -8.26
CA PRO A 148 40.86 12.65 -9.61
C PRO A 148 40.50 11.64 -10.69
#